data_AF-A0AAV6ZWT6-F1
#
_entry.id   AF-A0AAV6ZWT6-F1
#
_cell.length_a   1.000
_cell.length_b   1.000
_cell.length_c   1.000
_cell.angle_alpha   90.00
_cell.angle_beta   90.00
_cell.angle_gamma   90.00
#
_symmetry.space_group_name_H-M   'P 1'
#
loop_
_entity.id
_entity.type
_entity.pdbx_description
1 polymer ?
#
loop_
_entity_poly.entity_id
_entity_poly.type
_entity_poly.pdbx_seq_one_letter_code
_entity_poly.pdbx_strand_id
1 'polypeptide(L)'
;MNMCNMYDIPAGLRSLLSKKWTGKGFGRELSRLLDVLYSSSYQQEEMQRLHRAACIIQALWRGFRIRKRMRKLPGAVTSLQRSFRAKRHEESKQQQRLREEEDLRECLKLRRLRAMREFREKQLALLEIVHAGQMDKHIRDTQETAALMVQRHWRGYRDRKSFMLQKQALRQYKAAVTIQRAALRFLKMRRRIRESLSPWKKHKDLKDEERSRLQQKVDSHLQLHPAQQMSLEQSQELHGKVQERLGHLLLSRKQQQRSEHRREALLAQINTDISMLMGAPSLRDAAEKDMDFFTSRSVPVALKAKQCHSTMLKRSRWPWWKKLSDDFVEEENASLGDLPDLEHGIIFIAGSKQP
;
A
#
# COMPACT_ATOMS: atom_id res chain seq x y z
N MET A 1 -42.23 -14.78 -8.14
CA MET A 1 -42.95 -13.95 -9.12
C MET A 1 -42.87 -14.63 -10.48
N ASN A 2 -43.89 -15.42 -10.79
CA ASN A 2 -44.03 -16.07 -12.09
C ASN A 2 -44.54 -15.02 -13.07
N MET A 3 -43.67 -14.48 -13.90
CA MET A 3 -44.10 -13.72 -15.08
C MET A 3 -44.62 -14.74 -16.08
N CYS A 4 -45.94 -14.94 -16.11
CA CYS A 4 -46.62 -15.62 -17.20
C CYS A 4 -46.24 -14.93 -18.51
N ASN A 5 -45.49 -15.62 -19.37
CA ASN A 5 -45.29 -15.17 -20.74
C ASN A 5 -46.64 -15.23 -21.46
N MET A 6 -47.17 -14.06 -21.77
CA MET A 6 -48.51 -13.82 -22.32
C MET A 6 -48.61 -14.17 -23.83
N TYR A 7 -47.79 -15.10 -24.32
CA TYR A 7 -47.74 -15.52 -25.74
C TYR A 7 -47.61 -17.05 -25.91
N ASP A 8 -48.09 -17.84 -24.96
CA ASP A 8 -48.28 -19.27 -25.21
C ASP A 8 -49.51 -19.44 -26.11
N ILE A 9 -49.29 -19.45 -27.44
CA ILE A 9 -50.32 -19.85 -28.40
C ILE A 9 -50.76 -21.26 -28.00
N PRO A 10 -52.00 -21.47 -27.52
CA PRO A 10 -52.36 -22.71 -26.87
C PRO A 10 -52.14 -23.86 -27.85
N ALA A 11 -51.40 -24.89 -27.44
CA ALA A 11 -51.09 -26.05 -28.26
C ALA A 11 -52.35 -26.69 -28.89
N GLY A 12 -53.52 -26.49 -28.26
CA GLY A 12 -54.83 -26.87 -28.78
C GLY A 12 -55.30 -26.12 -30.03
N LEU A 13 -54.86 -24.88 -30.28
CA LEU A 13 -55.24 -24.10 -31.47
C LEU A 13 -54.76 -24.78 -32.76
N ARG A 14 -53.59 -25.43 -32.71
CA ARG A 14 -52.96 -26.11 -33.85
C ARG A 14 -53.67 -27.43 -34.20
N SER A 15 -54.03 -28.20 -33.19
CA SER A 15 -54.79 -29.45 -33.37
C SER A 15 -56.24 -29.18 -33.80
N LEU A 16 -56.81 -28.05 -33.39
CA LEU A 16 -58.14 -27.61 -33.82
C LEU A 16 -58.14 -27.08 -35.26
N LEU A 17 -57.15 -26.30 -35.66
CA LEU A 17 -57.01 -25.77 -37.02
C LEU A 17 -56.74 -26.88 -38.04
N SER A 18 -55.87 -27.84 -37.72
CA SER A 18 -55.58 -28.99 -38.60
C SER A 18 -56.74 -29.98 -38.71
N LYS A 19 -57.55 -30.20 -37.67
CA LYS A 19 -58.67 -31.18 -37.73
C LYS A 19 -59.96 -30.63 -38.32
N LYS A 20 -60.26 -29.33 -38.15
CA LYS A 20 -61.57 -28.75 -38.53
C LYS A 20 -61.61 -28.07 -39.89
N TRP A 21 -60.44 -27.69 -40.45
CA TRP A 21 -60.34 -26.81 -41.61
C TRP A 21 -59.57 -27.40 -42.81
N THR A 22 -59.05 -28.62 -42.68
CA THR A 22 -58.49 -29.38 -43.81
C THR A 22 -59.60 -29.79 -44.78
N GLY A 23 -59.48 -29.36 -46.05
CA GLY A 23 -60.41 -29.72 -47.13
C GLY A 23 -61.53 -28.71 -47.44
N LYS A 24 -61.60 -27.56 -46.74
CA LYS A 24 -62.65 -26.52 -46.94
C LYS A 24 -62.23 -25.32 -47.80
N GLY A 25 -61.21 -25.45 -48.66
CA GLY A 25 -60.81 -24.42 -49.63
C GLY A 25 -59.75 -23.40 -49.18
N PHE A 26 -59.36 -23.37 -47.91
CA PHE A 26 -58.34 -22.44 -47.35
C PHE A 26 -56.93 -23.03 -47.24
N GLY A 27 -56.59 -24.02 -48.08
CA GLY A 27 -55.40 -24.85 -47.88
C GLY A 27 -54.07 -24.09 -47.89
N ARG A 28 -53.89 -23.10 -48.77
CA ARG A 28 -52.62 -22.37 -48.91
C ARG A 28 -52.36 -21.42 -47.74
N GLU A 29 -53.37 -20.69 -47.32
CA GLU A 29 -53.30 -19.75 -46.20
C GLU A 29 -53.19 -20.50 -44.87
N LEU A 30 -53.91 -21.61 -44.73
CA LEU A 30 -53.82 -22.49 -43.56
C LEU A 30 -52.44 -23.16 -43.46
N SER A 31 -51.86 -23.64 -44.57
CA SER A 31 -50.50 -24.19 -44.59
C SER A 31 -49.45 -23.15 -44.21
N ARG A 32 -49.51 -21.93 -44.75
CA ARG A 32 -48.59 -20.85 -44.37
C ARG A 32 -48.69 -20.48 -42.89
N LEU A 33 -49.92 -20.41 -42.36
CA LEU A 33 -50.15 -20.11 -40.95
C LEU A 33 -49.64 -21.25 -40.05
N LEU A 34 -49.86 -22.50 -40.44
CA LEU A 34 -49.30 -23.66 -39.72
C LEU A 34 -47.77 -23.67 -39.75
N ASP A 35 -47.12 -23.40 -40.89
CA ASP A 35 -45.66 -23.35 -41.00
C ASP A 35 -45.04 -22.29 -40.08
N VAL A 36 -45.62 -21.10 -40.03
CA VAL A 36 -45.17 -20.03 -39.13
C VAL A 36 -45.34 -20.44 -37.66
N LEU A 37 -46.48 -21.06 -37.31
CA LEU A 37 -46.74 -21.53 -35.95
C LEU A 37 -45.82 -22.67 -35.53
N TYR A 38 -45.51 -23.62 -36.43
CA TYR A 38 -44.59 -24.71 -36.16
C TYR A 38 -43.14 -24.19 -36.05
N SER A 39 -42.69 -23.36 -36.99
CA SER A 39 -41.35 -22.74 -36.97
C SER A 39 -41.11 -21.94 -35.69
N SER A 40 -42.08 -21.11 -35.28
CA SER A 40 -41.98 -20.33 -34.03
C SER A 40 -41.88 -21.22 -32.79
N SER A 41 -42.56 -22.36 -32.75
CA SER A 41 -42.43 -23.28 -31.61
C SER A 41 -41.14 -24.07 -31.58
N TYR A 42 -40.63 -24.50 -32.74
CA TYR A 42 -39.33 -25.18 -32.80
C TYR A 42 -38.22 -24.24 -32.32
N GLN A 43 -38.26 -22.95 -32.71
CA GLN A 43 -37.32 -21.95 -32.21
C GLN A 43 -37.45 -21.70 -30.70
N GLN A 44 -38.67 -21.66 -30.17
CA GLN A 44 -38.91 -21.47 -28.73
C GLN A 44 -38.46 -22.69 -27.90
N GLU A 45 -38.70 -23.91 -28.39
CA GLU A 45 -38.25 -25.14 -27.73
C GLU A 45 -36.71 -25.24 -27.76
N GLU A 46 -36.08 -24.91 -28.88
CA GLU A 46 -34.62 -24.87 -29.00
C GLU A 46 -34.02 -23.79 -28.09
N MET A 47 -34.61 -22.59 -28.03
CA MET A 47 -34.18 -21.54 -27.10
C MET A 47 -34.30 -21.98 -25.64
N GLN A 48 -35.37 -22.70 -25.27
CA GLN A 48 -35.52 -23.25 -23.92
C GLN A 48 -34.48 -24.34 -23.63
N ARG A 49 -34.16 -25.21 -24.60
CA ARG A 49 -33.10 -26.22 -24.47
C ARG A 49 -31.73 -25.56 -24.28
N LEU A 50 -31.39 -24.56 -25.09
CA LEU A 50 -30.16 -23.78 -24.97
C LEU A 50 -30.09 -23.05 -23.62
N HIS A 51 -31.19 -22.45 -23.17
CA HIS A 51 -31.26 -21.79 -21.86
C HIS A 51 -31.04 -22.79 -20.72
N ARG A 52 -31.67 -23.97 -20.77
CA ARG A 52 -31.46 -25.04 -19.79
C ARG A 52 -30.01 -25.51 -19.79
N ALA A 53 -29.42 -25.74 -20.96
CA ALA A 53 -28.02 -26.11 -21.09
C ALA A 53 -27.08 -25.03 -20.51
N ALA A 54 -27.33 -23.76 -20.82
CA ALA A 54 -26.58 -22.63 -20.27
C ALA A 54 -26.69 -22.56 -18.74
N CYS A 55 -27.88 -22.73 -18.18
CA CYS A 55 -28.10 -22.78 -16.74
C CYS A 55 -27.34 -23.93 -16.07
N ILE A 56 -27.30 -25.13 -16.68
CA ILE A 56 -26.53 -26.27 -16.20
C ILE A 56 -25.03 -25.95 -16.20
N ILE A 57 -24.50 -25.43 -17.32
CA ILE A 57 -23.08 -25.05 -17.43
C ILE A 57 -22.72 -23.99 -16.39
N GLN A 58 -23.57 -22.98 -16.22
CA GLN A 58 -23.38 -21.92 -15.23
C GLN A 58 -23.41 -22.47 -13.79
N ALA A 59 -24.34 -23.36 -13.46
CA ALA A 59 -24.44 -23.98 -12.15
C ALA A 59 -23.19 -24.84 -11.85
N LEU A 60 -22.76 -25.65 -12.82
CA LEU A 60 -21.54 -26.47 -12.71
C LEU A 60 -20.30 -25.60 -12.51
N TRP A 61 -20.15 -24.52 -13.27
CA TRP A 61 -19.03 -23.58 -13.14
C TRP A 61 -19.02 -22.88 -11.78
N ARG A 62 -20.17 -22.37 -11.32
CA ARG A 62 -20.32 -21.75 -9.99
C ARG A 62 -19.94 -22.75 -8.88
N GLY A 63 -20.41 -23.99 -8.99
CA GLY A 63 -20.06 -25.07 -8.06
C GLY A 63 -18.57 -25.42 -8.08
N PHE A 64 -17.96 -25.52 -9.26
CA PHE A 64 -16.53 -25.76 -9.41
C PHE A 64 -15.70 -24.65 -8.75
N ARG A 65 -16.07 -23.38 -8.97
CA ARG A 65 -15.39 -22.21 -8.38
C ARG A 65 -15.42 -22.24 -6.86
N ILE A 66 -16.58 -22.57 -6.26
CA ILE A 66 -16.73 -22.68 -4.80
C ILE A 66 -15.90 -23.85 -4.26
N ARG A 67 -15.98 -25.04 -4.87
CA ARG A 67 -15.19 -26.21 -4.44
C ARG A 67 -13.69 -25.96 -4.54
N LYS A 68 -13.23 -25.27 -5.58
CA LYS A 68 -11.82 -24.87 -5.74
C LYS A 68 -11.38 -23.90 -4.63
N ARG A 69 -12.25 -22.98 -4.21
CA ARG A 69 -11.97 -22.08 -3.07
C ARG A 69 -11.96 -22.85 -1.74
N MET A 70 -12.94 -23.72 -1.51
CA MET A 70 -13.05 -24.50 -0.27
C MET A 70 -11.87 -25.47 -0.10
N ARG A 71 -11.37 -26.08 -1.19
CA ARG A 71 -10.14 -26.90 -1.13
C ARG A 71 -8.91 -26.13 -0.66
N LYS A 72 -8.83 -24.82 -0.89
CA LYS A 72 -7.70 -23.98 -0.47
C LYS A 72 -7.82 -23.46 0.97
N LEU A 73 -9.03 -23.43 1.54
CA LEU A 73 -9.29 -22.81 2.83
C LEU A 73 -8.58 -23.53 4.01
N PRO A 74 -8.58 -24.88 4.11
CA PRO A 74 -7.87 -25.57 5.19
C PRO A 74 -6.38 -25.24 5.23
N GLY A 75 -5.70 -25.18 4.08
CA GLY A 75 -4.28 -24.83 4.00
C GLY A 75 -4.01 -23.40 4.50
N ALA A 76 -4.88 -22.45 4.15
CA ALA A 76 -4.79 -21.07 4.65
C ALA A 76 -5.03 -20.98 6.17
N VAL A 77 -6.03 -21.69 6.69
CA VAL A 77 -6.33 -21.74 8.13
C VAL A 77 -5.18 -22.39 8.91
N THR A 78 -4.65 -23.52 8.44
CA THR A 78 -3.50 -24.17 9.07
C THR A 78 -2.26 -23.27 9.03
N SER A 79 -2.01 -22.56 7.93
CA SER A 79 -0.90 -21.59 7.84
C SER A 79 -1.04 -20.46 8.86
N LEU A 80 -2.25 -19.89 8.98
CA LEU A 80 -2.55 -18.85 9.97
C LEU A 80 -2.36 -19.36 11.40
N GLN A 81 -2.91 -20.54 11.71
CA GLN A 81 -2.77 -21.16 13.03
C GLN A 81 -1.30 -21.46 13.38
N ARG A 82 -0.51 -21.95 12.43
CA ARG A 82 0.94 -22.17 12.62
C ARG A 82 1.68 -20.86 12.89
N SER A 83 1.41 -19.83 12.09
CA SER A 83 2.01 -18.51 12.27
C SER A 83 1.67 -17.91 13.64
N PHE A 84 0.40 -18.01 14.06
CA PHE A 84 -0.05 -17.53 15.36
C PHE A 84 0.63 -18.27 16.52
N ARG A 85 0.70 -19.62 16.46
CA ARG A 85 1.38 -20.43 17.48
C ARG A 85 2.88 -20.11 17.55
N ALA A 86 3.54 -19.96 16.40
CA ALA A 86 4.96 -19.60 16.33
C ALA A 86 5.23 -18.22 16.95
N LYS A 87 4.40 -17.22 16.61
CA LYS A 87 4.49 -15.87 17.19
C LYS A 87 4.33 -15.90 18.71
N ARG A 88 3.30 -16.59 19.21
CA ARG A 88 3.04 -16.73 20.65
C ARG A 88 4.20 -17.43 21.38
N HIS A 89 4.77 -18.45 20.77
CA HIS A 89 5.94 -19.15 21.32
C HIS A 89 7.17 -18.23 21.39
N GLU A 90 7.43 -17.46 20.34
CA GLU A 90 8.55 -16.51 20.33
C GLU A 90 8.35 -15.39 21.37
N GLU A 91 7.14 -14.85 21.50
CA GLU A 91 6.80 -13.85 22.52
C GLU A 91 7.03 -14.41 23.94
N SER A 92 6.57 -15.64 24.22
CA SER A 92 6.82 -16.30 25.50
C SER A 92 8.31 -16.50 25.77
N LYS A 93 9.07 -16.92 24.75
CA LYS A 93 10.52 -17.12 24.87
C LYS A 93 11.26 -15.80 25.08
N GLN A 94 10.81 -14.71 24.44
CA GLN A 94 11.35 -13.37 24.66
C GLN A 94 11.08 -12.88 26.08
N GLN A 95 9.84 -13.06 26.57
CA GLN A 95 9.49 -12.71 27.94
C GLN A 95 10.32 -13.49 28.97
N GLN A 96 10.54 -14.79 28.74
CA GLN A 96 11.43 -15.59 29.59
C GLN A 96 12.86 -15.08 29.57
N ARG A 97 13.44 -14.81 28.39
CA ARG A 97 14.78 -14.23 28.29
C ARG A 97 14.91 -12.90 29.04
N LEU A 98 13.91 -12.02 28.93
CA LEU A 98 13.91 -10.74 29.63
C LEU A 98 13.89 -10.93 31.15
N ARG A 99 13.06 -11.84 31.66
CA ARG A 99 13.04 -12.18 33.10
C ARG A 99 14.38 -12.75 33.56
N GLU A 100 14.94 -13.70 32.81
CA GLU A 100 16.25 -14.28 33.11
C GLU A 100 17.36 -13.22 33.12
N GLU A 101 17.33 -12.26 32.19
CA GLU A 101 18.26 -11.13 32.18
C GLU A 101 18.08 -10.19 33.38
N GLU A 102 16.84 -9.92 33.77
CA GLU A 102 16.52 -9.10 34.96
C GLU A 102 16.99 -9.78 36.25
N ASP A 103 16.63 -11.05 36.43
CA ASP A 103 17.07 -11.88 37.55
C ASP A 103 18.60 -11.94 37.64
N LEU A 104 19.28 -12.13 36.50
CA LEU A 104 20.74 -12.12 36.45
C LEU A 104 21.31 -10.76 36.85
N ARG A 105 20.72 -9.64 36.37
CA ARG A 105 21.15 -8.28 36.76
C ARG A 105 21.01 -8.07 38.26
N GLU A 106 19.92 -8.54 38.86
CA GLU A 106 19.69 -8.45 40.30
C GLU A 106 20.69 -9.31 41.09
N CYS A 107 20.87 -10.58 40.69
CA CYS A 107 21.88 -11.46 41.30
C CYS A 107 23.28 -10.86 41.24
N LEU A 108 23.68 -10.29 40.10
CA LEU A 108 24.99 -9.64 39.94
C LEU A 108 25.12 -8.38 40.82
N LYS A 109 24.07 -7.56 40.93
CA LYS A 109 24.05 -6.40 41.85
C LYS A 109 24.23 -6.86 43.29
N LEU A 110 23.47 -7.85 43.74
CA LEU A 110 23.56 -8.39 45.09
C LEU A 110 24.93 -9.00 45.37
N ARG A 111 25.49 -9.77 44.43
CA ARG A 111 26.84 -10.33 44.55
C ARG A 111 27.90 -9.23 44.68
N ARG A 112 27.78 -8.15 43.89
CA ARG A 112 28.70 -7.01 43.97
C ARG A 112 28.59 -6.29 45.31
N LEU A 113 27.39 -6.08 45.82
CA LEU A 113 27.16 -5.46 47.13
C LEU A 113 27.72 -6.31 48.27
N ARG A 114 27.49 -7.63 48.25
CA ARG A 114 28.07 -8.56 49.23
C ARG A 114 29.59 -8.55 49.19
N ALA A 115 30.19 -8.68 48.00
CA ALA A 115 31.65 -8.61 47.85
C ALA A 115 32.24 -7.29 48.35
N MET A 116 31.55 -6.16 48.11
CA MET A 116 31.98 -4.86 48.61
C MET A 116 31.89 -4.75 50.13
N ARG A 117 30.83 -5.32 50.72
CA ARG A 117 30.66 -5.39 52.18
C ARG A 117 31.76 -6.25 52.81
N GLU A 118 31.96 -7.47 52.32
CA GLU A 118 32.99 -8.39 52.80
C GLU A 118 34.39 -7.78 52.68
N PHE A 119 34.66 -7.05 51.58
CA PHE A 119 35.92 -6.34 51.41
C PHE A 119 36.09 -5.25 52.48
N ARG A 120 35.06 -4.42 52.72
CA ARG A 120 35.10 -3.37 53.76
C ARG A 120 35.26 -3.95 55.16
N GLU A 121 34.57 -5.04 55.47
CA GLU A 121 34.69 -5.74 56.76
C GLU A 121 36.14 -6.23 56.98
N LYS A 122 36.76 -6.84 55.97
CA LYS A 122 38.18 -7.24 56.03
C LYS A 122 39.12 -6.05 56.21
N GLN A 123 38.86 -4.93 55.53
CA GLN A 123 39.67 -3.71 55.69
C GLN A 123 39.53 -3.13 57.10
N LEU A 124 38.33 -3.13 57.68
CA LEU A 124 38.10 -2.69 59.07
C LEU A 124 38.84 -3.57 60.07
N ALA A 125 38.75 -4.90 59.93
CA ALA A 125 39.47 -5.83 60.80
C ALA A 125 41.00 -5.63 60.74
N LEU A 126 41.55 -5.31 59.57
CA LEU A 126 42.97 -4.97 59.43
C LEU A 126 43.31 -3.62 60.07
N LEU A 127 42.45 -2.61 59.92
CA LEU A 127 42.60 -1.29 60.54
C LEU A 127 42.64 -1.37 62.07
N GLU A 128 41.89 -2.30 62.68
CA GLU A 128 41.89 -2.52 64.13
C GLU A 128 43.24 -3.06 64.66
N ILE A 129 44.05 -3.71 63.81
CA ILE A 129 45.29 -4.39 64.20
C ILE A 129 46.55 -3.56 63.85
N VAL A 130 46.50 -2.73 62.80
CA VAL A 130 47.68 -2.07 62.23
C VAL A 130 47.95 -0.69 62.84
N HIS A 131 49.22 -0.39 63.12
CA HIS A 131 49.67 0.90 63.66
C HIS A 131 49.54 2.07 62.64
N ALA A 132 49.18 3.26 63.10
CA ALA A 132 48.87 4.44 62.27
C ALA A 132 49.95 4.79 61.21
N GLY A 133 51.24 4.75 61.57
CA GLY A 133 52.32 5.07 60.63
C GLY A 133 52.47 4.09 59.45
N GLN A 134 52.06 2.83 59.60
CA GLN A 134 52.03 1.86 58.51
C GLN A 134 50.80 2.07 57.61
N MET A 135 49.71 2.56 58.20
CA MET A 135 48.48 2.91 57.48
C MET A 135 48.70 4.07 56.51
N ASP A 136 49.39 5.14 56.93
CA ASP A 136 49.67 6.30 56.08
C ASP A 136 50.53 5.95 54.86
N LYS A 137 51.49 5.03 55.02
CA LYS A 137 52.27 4.51 53.89
C LYS A 137 51.39 3.75 52.91
N HIS A 138 50.56 2.82 53.40
CA HIS A 138 49.64 2.05 52.56
C HIS A 138 48.60 2.94 51.83
N ILE A 139 48.06 3.97 52.50
CA ILE A 139 47.13 4.92 51.88
C ILE A 139 47.81 5.67 50.73
N ARG A 140 49.05 6.13 50.90
CA ARG A 140 49.80 6.78 49.80
C ARG A 140 50.04 5.83 48.63
N ASP A 141 50.51 4.61 48.90
CA ASP A 141 50.75 3.62 47.83
C ASP A 141 49.47 3.27 47.06
N THR A 142 48.33 3.15 47.75
CA THR A 142 47.01 2.90 47.12
C THR A 142 46.52 4.10 46.31
N GLN A 143 46.77 5.33 46.77
CA GLN A 143 46.45 6.55 46.01
C GLN A 143 47.31 6.67 44.76
N GLU A 144 48.62 6.41 44.85
CA GLU A 144 49.53 6.44 43.71
C GLU A 144 49.16 5.39 42.67
N THR A 145 48.94 4.15 43.09
CA THR A 145 48.50 3.08 42.18
C THR A 145 47.16 3.38 41.53
N ALA A 146 46.18 3.90 42.29
CA ALA A 146 44.90 4.33 41.75
C ALA A 146 45.06 5.48 40.73
N ALA A 147 45.88 6.48 41.04
CA ALA A 147 46.17 7.59 40.14
C ALA A 147 46.80 7.09 38.83
N LEU A 148 47.78 6.18 38.91
CA LEU A 148 48.41 5.56 37.74
C LEU A 148 47.40 4.78 36.89
N MET A 149 46.47 4.04 37.52
CA MET A 149 45.42 3.33 36.77
C MET A 149 44.48 4.28 36.04
N VAL A 150 44.02 5.35 36.71
CA VAL A 150 43.14 6.37 36.10
C VAL A 150 43.86 7.06 34.96
N GLN A 151 45.10 7.49 35.18
CA GLN A 151 45.91 8.13 34.14
C GLN A 151 46.16 7.20 32.95
N ARG A 152 46.48 5.92 33.18
CA ARG A 152 46.64 4.90 32.13
C ARG A 152 45.34 4.71 31.34
N HIS A 153 44.21 4.58 32.03
CA HIS A 153 42.92 4.39 31.38
C HIS A 153 42.51 5.62 30.57
N TRP A 154 42.74 6.81 31.09
CA TRP A 154 42.52 8.07 30.38
C TRP A 154 43.42 8.13 29.13
N ARG A 155 44.74 7.98 29.24
CA ARG A 155 45.62 7.96 28.07
C ARG A 155 45.10 7.02 26.97
N GLY A 156 44.70 5.80 27.34
CA GLY A 156 44.07 4.86 26.41
C GLY A 156 42.72 5.32 25.84
N TYR A 157 41.84 5.92 26.64
CA TYR A 157 40.57 6.49 26.15
C TYR A 157 40.82 7.65 25.18
N ARG A 158 41.81 8.51 25.44
CA ARG A 158 42.21 9.62 24.56
C ARG A 158 42.56 9.13 23.17
N ASP A 159 43.44 8.13 23.13
CA ASP A 159 43.96 7.61 21.88
C ASP A 159 42.88 6.85 21.11
N ARG A 160 42.01 6.11 21.80
CA ARG A 160 40.84 5.48 21.17
C ARG A 160 39.87 6.52 20.61
N LYS A 161 39.61 7.61 21.34
CA LYS A 161 38.72 8.68 20.90
C LYS A 161 39.28 9.39 19.65
N SER A 162 40.56 9.77 19.67
CA SER A 162 41.21 10.40 18.51
C SER A 162 41.24 9.46 17.31
N PHE A 163 41.58 8.18 17.50
CA PHE A 163 41.55 7.18 16.45
C PHE A 163 40.15 6.98 15.85
N MET A 164 39.10 6.91 16.67
CA MET A 164 37.73 6.75 16.18
C MET A 164 37.29 7.96 15.35
N LEU A 165 37.64 9.18 15.76
CA LEU A 165 37.40 10.40 14.99
C LEU A 165 38.13 10.35 13.64
N GLN A 166 39.42 10.00 13.63
CA GLN A 166 40.20 9.83 12.40
C GLN A 166 39.62 8.75 11.49
N LYS A 167 39.21 7.61 12.06
CA LYS A 167 38.58 6.50 11.33
C LYS A 167 37.25 6.93 10.70
N GLN A 168 36.44 7.71 11.40
CA GLN A 168 35.19 8.26 10.88
C GLN A 168 35.45 9.25 9.74
N ALA A 169 36.40 10.19 9.92
CA ALA A 169 36.81 11.13 8.89
C ALA A 169 37.32 10.41 7.62
N LEU A 170 38.14 9.36 7.79
CA LEU A 170 38.61 8.54 6.67
C LEU A 170 37.46 7.82 5.96
N ARG A 171 36.48 7.31 6.71
CA ARG A 171 35.30 6.66 6.13
C ARG A 171 34.48 7.65 5.29
N GLN A 172 34.27 8.87 5.82
CA GLN A 172 33.59 9.95 5.10
C GLN A 172 34.38 10.38 3.85
N TYR A 173 35.70 10.54 3.95
CA TYR A 173 36.55 10.86 2.81
C TYR A 173 36.49 9.79 1.72
N LYS A 174 36.61 8.50 2.08
CA LYS A 174 36.48 7.39 1.13
C LYS A 174 35.11 7.36 0.45
N ALA A 175 34.04 7.63 1.20
CA ALA A 175 32.70 7.75 0.65
C ALA A 175 32.60 8.93 -0.32
N ALA A 176 33.11 10.11 0.06
CA ALA A 176 33.14 11.30 -0.79
C ALA A 176 33.88 11.04 -2.10
N VAL A 177 35.07 10.44 -2.05
CA VAL A 177 35.85 10.07 -3.25
C VAL A 177 35.07 9.09 -4.14
N THR A 178 34.37 8.12 -3.54
CA THR A 178 33.56 7.15 -4.29
C THR A 178 32.41 7.84 -5.03
N ILE A 179 31.70 8.74 -4.34
CA ILE A 179 30.60 9.54 -4.90
C ILE A 179 31.12 10.48 -6.00
N GLN A 180 32.21 11.21 -5.75
CA GLN A 180 32.83 12.10 -6.72
C GLN A 180 33.24 11.34 -7.99
N ARG A 181 33.90 10.17 -7.84
CA ARG A 181 34.25 9.32 -8.99
C ARG A 181 33.01 8.84 -9.75
N ALA A 182 31.95 8.46 -9.05
CA ALA A 182 30.69 8.07 -9.69
C ALA A 182 30.04 9.24 -10.45
N ALA A 183 30.00 10.42 -9.85
CA ALA A 183 29.49 11.64 -10.48
C ALA A 183 30.29 12.02 -11.73
N LEU A 184 31.63 11.99 -11.66
CA LEU A 184 32.49 12.25 -12.82
C LEU A 184 32.25 11.23 -13.94
N ARG A 185 32.12 9.93 -13.62
CA ARG A 185 31.75 8.89 -14.61
C ARG A 185 30.39 9.16 -15.23
N PHE A 186 29.39 9.52 -14.43
CA PHE A 186 28.05 9.86 -14.91
C PHE A 186 28.07 11.09 -15.81
N LEU A 187 28.78 12.16 -15.43
CA LEU A 187 28.93 13.36 -16.24
C LEU A 187 29.66 13.07 -17.55
N LYS A 188 30.70 12.23 -17.53
CA LYS A 188 31.39 11.76 -18.74
C LYS A 188 30.45 10.96 -19.65
N MET A 189 29.64 10.06 -19.07
CA MET A 189 28.63 9.31 -19.81
C MET A 189 27.57 10.24 -20.41
N ARG A 190 27.08 11.22 -19.64
CA ARG A 190 26.14 12.25 -20.10
C ARG A 190 26.72 13.10 -21.22
N ARG A 191 28.01 13.46 -21.14
CA ARG A 191 28.71 14.18 -22.20
C ARG A 191 28.79 13.32 -23.46
N ARG A 192 29.17 12.05 -23.36
CA ARG A 192 29.18 11.12 -24.51
C ARG A 192 27.81 10.95 -25.14
N ILE A 193 26.76 10.79 -24.32
CA ILE A 193 25.38 10.73 -24.79
C ILE A 193 24.99 12.03 -25.49
N ARG A 194 25.37 13.20 -24.95
CA ARG A 194 25.12 14.49 -25.59
C ARG A 194 25.91 14.63 -26.89
N GLU A 195 27.15 14.16 -26.94
CA GLU A 195 27.98 14.15 -28.15
C GLU A 195 27.41 13.19 -29.21
N SER A 196 26.87 12.03 -28.81
CA SER A 196 26.24 11.06 -29.72
C SER A 196 24.85 11.50 -30.18
N LEU A 197 24.08 12.15 -29.29
CA LEU A 197 22.77 12.71 -29.58
C LEU A 197 22.86 14.13 -30.13
N SER A 198 24.06 14.72 -30.22
CA SER A 198 24.28 16.04 -30.83
C SER A 198 23.75 15.94 -32.24
N PRO A 199 22.57 16.52 -32.53
CA PRO A 199 22.03 16.48 -33.87
C PRO A 199 22.99 17.32 -34.68
N TRP A 200 23.75 16.68 -35.56
CA TRP A 200 24.61 17.35 -36.51
C TRP A 200 25.72 18.16 -35.81
N LYS A 201 26.86 17.50 -35.50
CA LYS A 201 28.13 18.21 -35.71
C LYS A 201 27.99 18.81 -37.09
N LYS A 202 28.03 20.15 -37.23
CA LYS A 202 28.12 20.81 -38.54
C LYS A 202 29.22 20.07 -39.29
N HIS A 203 28.85 19.14 -40.17
CA HIS A 203 29.80 18.60 -41.12
C HIS A 203 30.30 19.86 -41.83
N LYS A 204 31.64 19.98 -41.96
CA LYS A 204 32.25 21.02 -42.81
C LYS A 204 31.38 21.11 -44.06
N ASP A 205 30.94 22.33 -44.40
CA ASP A 205 30.00 22.58 -45.50
C ASP A 205 30.37 21.64 -46.66
N LEU A 206 29.50 20.65 -46.93
CA LEU A 206 29.77 19.68 -47.98
C LEU A 206 29.94 20.50 -49.26
N LYS A 207 31.07 20.32 -49.96
CA LYS A 207 31.27 20.95 -51.26
C LYS A 207 30.13 20.53 -52.17
N ASP A 208 29.63 21.43 -53.00
CA ASP A 208 28.44 21.18 -53.84
C ASP A 208 28.58 19.90 -54.70
N GLU A 209 29.80 19.56 -55.12
CA GLU A 209 30.11 18.32 -55.83
C GLU A 209 29.80 17.05 -55.01
N GLU A 210 30.12 17.04 -53.72
CA GLU A 210 29.83 15.91 -52.82
C GLU A 210 28.34 15.80 -52.55
N ARG A 211 27.66 16.94 -52.44
CA ARG A 211 26.20 17.00 -52.29
C ARG A 211 25.49 16.40 -53.51
N SER A 212 25.91 16.76 -54.72
CA SER A 212 25.35 16.20 -55.97
C SER A 212 25.63 14.71 -56.12
N ARG A 213 26.81 14.21 -55.71
CA ARG A 213 27.10 12.76 -55.70
C ARG A 213 26.23 11.99 -54.71
N LEU A 214 26.03 12.52 -53.50
CA LEU A 214 25.15 11.91 -52.51
C LEU A 214 23.70 11.92 -52.98
N GLN A 215 23.26 13.03 -53.59
CA GLN A 215 21.92 13.13 -54.18
C GLN A 215 21.74 12.09 -55.29
N GLN A 216 22.68 11.98 -56.23
CA GLN A 216 22.65 10.92 -57.24
C GLN A 216 22.61 9.52 -56.63
N LYS A 217 23.33 9.27 -55.53
CA LYS A 217 23.31 7.97 -54.85
C LYS A 217 21.96 7.67 -54.20
N VAL A 218 21.33 8.68 -53.60
CA VAL A 218 19.96 8.58 -53.07
C VAL A 218 18.96 8.33 -54.19
N ASP A 219 19.05 9.10 -55.28
CA ASP A 219 18.17 8.96 -56.45
C ASP A 219 18.34 7.57 -57.10
N SER A 220 19.58 7.09 -57.23
CA SER A 220 19.89 5.72 -57.70
C SER A 220 19.25 4.67 -56.80
N HIS A 221 19.34 4.84 -55.48
CA HIS A 221 18.76 3.90 -54.52
C HIS A 221 17.22 3.95 -54.53
N LEU A 222 16.62 5.13 -54.68
CA LEU A 222 15.18 5.30 -54.83
C LEU A 222 14.67 4.66 -56.14
N GLN A 223 15.46 4.71 -57.22
CA GLN A 223 15.15 4.01 -58.46
C GLN A 223 15.24 2.48 -58.32
N LEU A 224 16.23 1.98 -57.58
CA LEU A 224 16.39 0.54 -57.32
C LEU A 224 15.36 -0.01 -56.31
N HIS A 225 14.87 0.85 -55.41
CA HIS A 225 13.87 0.50 -54.40
C HIS A 225 12.70 1.49 -54.44
N PRO A 226 11.78 1.33 -55.40
CA PRO A 226 10.56 2.12 -55.45
C PRO A 226 9.75 1.85 -54.17
N ALA A 227 9.71 2.83 -53.28
CA ALA A 227 8.80 2.77 -52.15
C ALA A 227 7.37 2.74 -52.68
N GLN A 228 6.50 1.96 -52.04
CA GLN A 228 5.08 1.98 -52.34
C GLN A 228 4.59 3.42 -52.19
N GLN A 229 4.25 4.06 -53.32
CA GLN A 229 3.86 5.46 -53.35
C GLN A 229 2.57 5.62 -52.56
N MET A 230 2.72 5.99 -51.29
CA MET A 230 1.62 6.51 -50.51
C MET A 230 1.29 7.89 -51.06
N SER A 231 0.01 8.16 -51.34
CA SER A 231 -0.38 9.49 -51.75
C SER A 231 -0.01 10.51 -50.67
N LEU A 232 0.25 11.75 -51.06
CA LEU A 232 0.58 12.84 -50.14
C LEU A 232 -0.47 12.93 -49.01
N GLU A 233 -1.73 12.77 -49.36
CA GLU A 233 -2.87 12.75 -48.45
C GLU A 233 -2.77 11.60 -47.43
N GLN A 234 -2.46 10.38 -47.86
CA GLN A 234 -2.29 9.23 -46.96
C GLN A 234 -1.09 9.40 -46.02
N SER A 235 -0.02 10.04 -46.48
CA SER A 235 1.15 10.35 -45.63
C SER A 235 0.80 11.38 -44.56
N GLN A 236 0.08 12.44 -44.93
CA GLN A 236 -0.42 13.46 -44.00
C GLN A 236 -1.41 12.87 -43.00
N GLU A 237 -2.31 11.99 -43.46
CA GLU A 237 -3.28 11.32 -42.59
C GLU A 237 -2.60 10.38 -41.59
N LEU A 238 -1.60 9.60 -42.02
CA LEU A 238 -0.80 8.78 -41.10
C LEU A 238 -0.05 9.63 -40.08
N HIS A 239 0.55 10.74 -40.51
CA HIS A 239 1.23 11.66 -39.60
C HIS A 239 0.25 12.25 -38.58
N GLY A 240 -0.95 12.66 -39.01
CA GLY A 240 -2.03 13.09 -38.12
C GLY A 240 -2.40 12.01 -37.10
N LYS A 241 -2.67 10.79 -37.55
CA LYS A 241 -2.99 9.64 -36.68
C LYS A 241 -1.89 9.35 -35.65
N VAL A 242 -0.63 9.45 -36.04
CA VAL A 242 0.50 9.26 -35.12
C VAL A 242 0.59 10.39 -34.10
N GLN A 243 0.41 11.64 -34.52
CA GLN A 243 0.40 12.80 -33.62
C GLN A 243 -0.77 12.74 -32.62
N GLU A 244 -1.96 12.35 -33.05
CA GLU A 244 -3.13 12.14 -32.18
C GLU A 244 -2.87 11.06 -31.14
N ARG A 245 -2.34 9.89 -31.56
CA ARG A 245 -1.97 8.81 -30.63
C ARG A 245 -0.92 9.24 -29.63
N LEU A 246 0.07 10.02 -30.05
CA LEU A 246 1.07 10.59 -29.15
C LEU A 246 0.42 11.56 -28.15
N GLY A 247 -0.49 12.41 -28.62
CA GLY A 247 -1.28 13.32 -27.76
C GLY A 247 -2.07 12.56 -26.68
N HIS A 248 -2.77 11.49 -27.06
CA HIS A 248 -3.48 10.62 -26.13
C HIS A 248 -2.56 10.00 -25.07
N LEU A 249 -1.41 9.44 -25.48
CA LEU A 249 -0.45 8.85 -24.56
C LEU A 249 0.10 9.87 -23.55
N LEU A 250 0.40 11.09 -24.00
CA LEU A 250 0.88 12.17 -23.13
C LEU A 250 -0.18 12.60 -22.11
N LEU A 251 -1.45 12.70 -22.54
CA LEU A 251 -2.58 13.01 -21.66
C LEU A 251 -2.81 11.91 -20.62
N SER A 252 -2.84 10.64 -21.05
CA SER A 252 -2.98 9.49 -20.13
C SER A 252 -1.84 9.44 -19.12
N ARG A 253 -0.60 9.73 -19.55
CA ARG A 253 0.56 9.77 -18.65
C ARG A 253 0.44 10.88 -17.60
N LYS A 254 -0.06 12.07 -17.98
CA LYS A 254 -0.30 13.17 -17.04
C LYS A 254 -1.37 12.83 -16.00
N GLN A 255 -2.43 12.13 -16.41
CA GLN A 255 -3.47 11.67 -15.50
C GLN A 255 -2.95 10.60 -14.54
N GLN A 256 -2.16 9.66 -15.04
CA GLN A 256 -1.52 8.62 -14.23
C GLN A 256 -0.58 9.24 -13.18
N GLN A 257 0.27 10.18 -13.57
CA GLN A 257 1.13 10.90 -12.63
C GLN A 257 0.33 11.59 -11.52
N ARG A 258 -0.77 12.28 -11.85
CA ARG A 258 -1.64 12.89 -10.82
C ARG A 258 -2.23 11.86 -9.87
N SER A 259 -2.62 10.69 -10.37
CA SER A 259 -3.14 9.60 -9.53
C SER A 259 -2.06 9.04 -8.59
N GLU A 260 -0.83 8.92 -9.08
CA GLU A 260 0.32 8.45 -8.29
C GLU A 260 0.67 9.45 -7.18
N HIS A 261 0.73 10.74 -7.48
CA HIS A 261 0.98 11.78 -6.48
C HIS A 261 -0.12 11.81 -5.41
N ARG A 262 -1.40 11.65 -5.80
CA ARG A 262 -2.51 11.54 -4.83
C ARG A 262 -2.36 10.32 -3.93
N ARG A 263 -2.00 9.17 -4.50
CA ARG A 263 -1.77 7.93 -3.74
C ARG A 263 -0.61 8.10 -2.76
N GLU A 264 0.48 8.73 -3.18
CA GLU A 264 1.65 8.99 -2.34
C GLU A 264 1.32 9.96 -1.20
N ALA A 265 0.57 11.03 -1.47
CA ALA A 265 0.10 11.96 -0.44
C ALA A 265 -0.80 11.26 0.60
N LEU A 266 -1.72 10.40 0.15
CA LEU A 266 -2.56 9.60 1.05
C LEU A 266 -1.73 8.63 1.90
N LEU A 267 -0.73 7.97 1.32
CA LEU A 267 0.17 7.09 2.08
C LEU A 267 0.99 7.86 3.11
N ALA A 268 1.47 9.06 2.77
CA ALA A 268 2.19 9.93 3.70
C ALA A 268 1.28 10.38 4.86
N GLN A 269 0.03 10.74 4.56
CA GLN A 269 -0.97 11.08 5.57
C GLN A 269 -1.21 9.89 6.52
N ILE A 270 -1.51 8.70 5.98
CA ILE A 270 -1.73 7.49 6.78
C ILE A 270 -0.52 7.17 7.67
N ASN A 271 0.70 7.29 7.14
CA ASN A 271 1.91 7.04 7.93
C ASN A 271 2.09 8.05 9.06
N THR A 272 1.72 9.32 8.82
CA THR A 272 1.74 10.37 9.84
C THR A 272 0.71 10.06 10.93
N ASP A 273 -0.52 9.69 10.54
CA ASP A 273 -1.59 9.30 11.45
C ASP A 273 -1.20 8.09 12.31
N ILE A 274 -0.60 7.06 11.70
CA ILE A 274 -0.06 5.89 12.42
C ILE A 274 1.00 6.32 13.42
N SER A 275 1.95 7.19 13.03
CA SER A 275 2.99 7.66 13.94
C SER A 275 2.41 8.45 15.11
N MET A 276 1.37 9.26 14.88
CA MET A 276 0.67 9.99 15.93
C MET A 276 -0.05 9.03 16.89
N LEU A 277 -0.76 8.03 16.36
CA LEU A 277 -1.46 7.03 17.18
C LEU A 277 -0.50 6.14 17.98
N MET A 278 0.65 5.77 17.39
CA MET A 278 1.68 4.99 18.08
C MET A 278 2.38 5.79 19.19
N GLY A 279 2.39 7.13 19.08
CA GLY A 279 2.93 8.04 20.08
C GLY A 279 1.88 8.58 21.07
N ALA A 280 0.65 8.06 21.06
CA ALA A 280 -0.41 8.56 21.92
C ALA A 280 -0.09 8.33 23.41
N PRO A 281 -0.25 9.37 24.27
CA PRO A 281 -0.01 9.24 25.70
C PRO A 281 -1.01 8.26 26.34
N SER A 282 -0.61 7.67 27.47
CA SER A 282 -1.51 6.83 28.24
C SER A 282 -2.68 7.67 28.79
N LEU A 283 -3.86 7.06 28.99
CA LEU A 283 -5.05 7.78 29.50
C LEU A 283 -4.82 8.45 30.87
N ARG A 284 -3.77 8.06 31.61
CA ARG A 284 -3.41 8.67 32.90
C ARG A 284 -2.51 9.89 32.75
N ASP A 285 -1.79 9.99 31.64
CA ASP A 285 -0.78 11.03 31.38
C ASP A 285 -1.25 12.05 30.32
N ALA A 286 -2.46 11.87 29.78
CA ALA A 286 -3.01 12.71 28.74
C ALA A 286 -3.35 14.11 29.27
N ALA A 287 -2.75 15.14 28.67
CA ALA A 287 -3.07 16.53 28.94
C ALA A 287 -4.14 17.06 27.96
N GLU A 288 -4.81 18.17 28.31
CA GLU A 288 -5.81 18.80 27.43
C GLU A 288 -5.23 19.20 26.07
N LYS A 289 -3.96 19.61 26.04
CA LYS A 289 -3.22 19.94 24.82
C LYS A 289 -3.01 18.74 23.89
N ASP A 290 -3.04 17.52 24.42
CA ASP A 290 -2.89 16.31 23.62
C ASP A 290 -4.15 16.01 22.82
N MET A 291 -5.32 16.47 23.29
CA MET A 291 -6.60 16.28 22.60
C MET A 291 -6.67 17.02 21.26
N ASP A 292 -6.01 18.17 21.15
CA ASP A 292 -5.97 18.97 19.92
C ASP A 292 -5.24 18.25 18.77
N PHE A 293 -4.33 17.31 19.08
CA PHE A 293 -3.62 16.54 18.06
C PHE A 293 -4.45 15.38 17.48
N PHE A 294 -5.44 14.88 18.24
CA PHE A 294 -6.29 13.76 17.83
C PHE A 294 -7.69 14.19 17.36
N THR A 295 -7.98 15.49 17.36
CA THR A 295 -9.22 16.04 16.83
C THR A 295 -9.05 16.50 15.39
N SER A 296 -10.03 16.18 14.54
CA SER A 296 -10.02 16.67 13.16
C SER A 296 -10.36 18.16 13.14
N ARG A 297 -9.61 18.97 12.38
CA ARG A 297 -9.92 20.40 12.16
C ARG A 297 -11.26 20.65 11.47
N SER A 298 -11.83 19.62 10.84
CA SER A 298 -13.14 19.67 10.21
C SER A 298 -14.23 19.41 11.26
N VAL A 299 -15.04 20.43 11.54
CA VAL A 299 -16.14 20.38 12.53
C VAL A 299 -17.15 19.26 12.22
N PRO A 300 -17.61 19.04 10.97
CA PRO A 300 -18.52 17.93 10.66
C PRO A 300 -17.92 16.55 10.96
N VAL A 301 -16.62 16.36 10.67
CA VAL A 301 -15.92 15.10 10.90
C VAL A 301 -15.74 14.86 12.39
N ALA A 302 -15.37 15.89 13.16
CA ALA A 302 -15.25 15.83 14.61
C ALA A 302 -16.59 15.50 15.28
N LEU A 303 -17.68 16.15 14.85
CA LEU A 303 -19.04 15.90 15.36
C LEU A 303 -19.48 14.46 15.05
N LYS A 304 -19.29 13.99 13.81
CA LYS A 304 -19.63 12.61 13.45
C LYS A 304 -18.81 11.60 14.24
N ALA A 305 -17.51 11.84 14.42
CA ALA A 305 -16.64 11.00 15.24
C ALA A 305 -17.12 10.93 16.70
N LYS A 306 -17.51 12.08 17.29
CA LYS A 306 -18.07 12.16 18.65
C LYS A 306 -19.40 11.39 18.76
N GLN A 307 -20.29 11.53 17.79
CA GLN A 307 -21.53 10.76 17.72
C GLN A 307 -21.26 9.25 17.65
N CYS A 308 -20.38 8.83 16.74
CA CYS A 308 -19.98 7.42 16.59
C CYS A 308 -19.34 6.86 17.86
N HIS A 309 -18.54 7.66 18.57
CA HIS A 309 -17.97 7.24 19.85
C HIS A 309 -19.05 7.08 20.93
N SER A 310 -19.98 8.02 21.02
CA SER A 310 -21.10 7.96 21.96
C SER A 310 -21.99 6.73 21.71
N THR A 311 -22.31 6.44 20.44
CA THR A 311 -23.07 5.23 20.09
C THR A 311 -22.28 3.95 20.39
N MET A 312 -20.97 3.95 20.18
CA MET A 312 -20.09 2.84 20.55
C MET A 312 -20.09 2.59 22.07
N LEU A 313 -19.97 3.64 22.90
CA LEU A 313 -20.04 3.53 24.36
C LEU A 313 -21.41 3.07 24.86
N LYS A 314 -22.49 3.53 24.23
CA LYS A 314 -23.84 3.03 24.51
C LYS A 314 -23.93 1.54 24.19
N ARG A 315 -23.44 1.10 23.02
CA ARG A 315 -23.40 -0.31 22.62
C ARG A 315 -22.55 -1.17 23.55
N SER A 316 -21.40 -0.69 24.04
CA SER A 316 -20.54 -1.49 24.92
C SER A 316 -21.24 -1.86 26.23
N ARG A 317 -22.09 -0.97 26.75
CA ARG A 317 -22.93 -1.16 27.94
C ARG A 317 -24.14 -2.06 27.72
N TRP A 318 -24.46 -2.44 26.48
CA TRP A 318 -25.62 -3.30 26.22
C TRP A 318 -25.34 -4.77 26.58
N PRO A 319 -26.38 -5.50 27.04
CA PRO A 319 -26.32 -6.94 27.20
C PRO A 319 -25.97 -7.64 25.87
N TRP A 320 -25.32 -8.80 25.95
CA TRP A 320 -24.79 -9.51 24.78
C TRP A 320 -25.86 -9.88 23.74
N TRP A 321 -27.10 -10.16 24.17
CA TRP A 321 -28.22 -10.48 23.28
C TRP A 321 -28.67 -9.29 22.44
N LYS A 322 -28.56 -8.04 22.94
CA LYS A 322 -28.86 -6.82 22.16
C LYS A 322 -27.76 -6.47 21.15
N LYS A 323 -26.56 -7.06 21.28
CA LYS A 323 -25.45 -6.85 20.34
C LYS A 323 -25.53 -7.77 19.11
N LEU A 324 -26.44 -8.77 19.13
CA LEU A 324 -26.65 -9.76 18.07
C LEU A 324 -27.76 -9.37 17.08
N SER A 325 -28.66 -8.47 17.45
CA SER A 325 -29.64 -7.91 16.53
C SER A 325 -28.94 -6.96 15.56
N ASP A 326 -28.74 -7.43 14.34
CA ASP A 326 -28.17 -6.67 13.20
C ASP A 326 -29.19 -5.68 12.61
N ASP A 327 -30.02 -5.07 13.47
CA ASP A 327 -30.89 -3.98 13.07
C ASP A 327 -29.99 -2.75 12.93
N PHE A 328 -29.40 -2.61 11.74
CA PHE A 328 -28.89 -1.35 11.22
C PHE A 328 -30.06 -0.37 11.07
N VAL A 329 -30.62 0.06 12.19
CA VAL A 329 -31.23 1.38 12.24
C VAL A 329 -30.03 2.33 12.25
N GLU A 330 -29.66 2.82 11.07
CA GLU A 330 -29.25 4.21 11.01
C GLU A 330 -30.32 4.96 11.79
N GLU A 331 -30.01 5.43 13.00
CA GLU A 331 -30.79 6.49 13.63
C GLU A 331 -30.65 7.73 12.74
N GLU A 332 -31.25 7.69 11.56
CA GLU A 332 -31.86 8.85 10.95
C GLU A 332 -32.90 9.31 11.96
N ASN A 333 -32.68 10.51 12.50
CA ASN A 333 -33.53 11.21 13.45
C ASN A 333 -33.37 10.76 14.92
N ALA A 334 -32.15 10.90 15.45
CA ALA A 334 -32.08 11.42 16.81
C ALA A 334 -32.65 12.85 16.76
N SER A 335 -33.89 12.99 17.24
CA SER A 335 -34.61 14.25 17.38
C SER A 335 -33.68 15.37 17.83
N LEU A 336 -33.85 16.52 17.20
CA LEU A 336 -33.25 17.82 17.48
C LEU A 336 -33.59 18.37 18.90
N GLY A 337 -33.90 17.51 19.87
CA GLY A 337 -34.43 17.86 21.19
C GLY A 337 -33.45 17.74 22.36
N ASP A 338 -32.31 17.06 22.19
CA ASP A 338 -31.32 16.86 23.27
C ASP A 338 -29.96 17.51 22.95
N LEU A 339 -29.97 18.70 22.35
CA LEU A 339 -28.81 19.60 22.39
C LEU A 339 -28.99 20.56 23.58
N PRO A 340 -28.06 20.60 24.56
CA PRO A 340 -28.01 21.73 25.46
C PRO A 340 -27.73 22.99 24.63
N ASP A 341 -28.56 24.01 24.82
CA ASP A 341 -28.40 25.35 24.24
C ASP A 341 -26.94 25.79 24.30
N LEU A 342 -26.34 26.00 23.13
CA LEU A 342 -25.11 26.77 23.00
C LEU A 342 -25.22 27.67 21.78
N GLU A 343 -25.77 28.85 22.07
CA GLU A 343 -25.50 30.16 21.48
C GLU A 343 -24.84 30.19 20.08
N HIS A 344 -25.65 30.59 19.10
CA HIS A 344 -25.34 31.56 18.04
C HIS A 344 -23.87 31.64 17.56
N GLY A 345 -23.57 30.89 16.51
CA GLY A 345 -22.41 31.10 15.64
C GLY A 345 -22.81 30.87 14.20
N ILE A 346 -23.24 31.95 13.54
CA ILE A 346 -23.68 32.07 12.15
C ILE A 346 -22.88 31.17 11.20
N ILE A 347 -23.59 30.36 10.43
CA ILE A 347 -23.08 29.58 9.30
C ILE A 347 -22.49 30.55 8.27
N PHE A 348 -21.17 30.74 8.32
CA PHE A 348 -20.43 31.50 7.33
C PHE A 348 -20.05 30.57 6.16
N ILE A 349 -20.85 30.59 5.09
CA ILE A 349 -20.52 29.95 3.82
C ILE A 349 -19.49 30.83 3.11
N ALA A 350 -18.20 30.59 3.37
CA ALA A 350 -17.12 31.26 2.65
C ALA A 350 -16.81 30.53 1.33
N GLY A 351 -17.29 31.11 0.23
CA GLY A 351 -16.49 31.41 -0.96
C GLY A 351 -16.04 30.25 -1.85
N SER A 352 -16.86 29.91 -2.85
CA SER A 352 -16.36 29.42 -4.13
C SER A 352 -15.66 30.57 -4.88
N LYS A 353 -14.33 30.62 -4.83
CA LYS A 353 -13.57 31.24 -5.90
C LYS A 353 -13.28 30.20 -6.98
N GLN A 354 -13.97 30.33 -8.10
CA GLN A 354 -13.53 29.87 -9.41
C GLN A 354 -12.83 31.04 -10.13
N PRO A 355 -12.04 30.75 -11.19
CA PRO A 355 -10.60 30.99 -11.30
C PRO A 355 -10.13 32.44 -11.33
#